data_AF-A0A6L5FWW9-F1
#
_entry.id   AF-A0A6L5FWW9-F1
#
_cell.length_a   1.000
_cell.length_b   1.000
_cell.length_c   1.000
_cell.angle_alpha   90.00
_cell.angle_beta   90.00
_cell.angle_gamma   90.00
#
_symmetry.space_group_name_H-M   'P 1'
#
loop_
_entity.id
_entity.type
_entity.pdbx_description
1 polymer ?
#
loop_
_entity_poly.entity_id
_entity_poly.type
_entity_poly.pdbx_seq_one_letter_code
_entity_poly.pdbx_strand_id
1 'polypeptide(L)'
;LAELTASWPDLGVFWPADDELPDHYLRTNANLVRELEGAPADLDAMTFLAAPSPLAMWARRQAHETAIHRFDAQHAAGTPTVFDAELAADGIDELLTAFAPRATAFPVVDTKAILVHATDTDDRWHVTLRPDGIATVRDDGPPDVTLRGRASDVYLVLWNRGDDTTIDVGGDRDLLQTWHDNHKVRWS
;
A
#
# COMPACT_ATOMS: atom_id res chain seq x y z
N LEU A 1 21.64 1.76 -2.48
CA LEU A 1 22.39 1.78 -1.20
C LEU A 1 23.41 2.92 -1.09
N ALA A 2 24.33 3.11 -2.05
CA ALA A 2 25.42 4.11 -1.94
C ALA A 2 24.96 5.57 -1.76
N GLU A 3 23.84 5.98 -2.37
CA GLU A 3 23.27 7.33 -2.20
C GLU A 3 22.57 7.53 -0.84
N LEU A 4 21.96 6.47 -0.28
CA LEU A 4 21.34 6.49 1.05
C LEU A 4 22.40 6.62 2.15
N THR A 5 23.55 5.94 1.99
CA THR A 5 24.67 6.03 2.95
C THR A 5 25.38 7.39 2.89
N ALA A 6 25.34 8.08 1.75
CA ALA A 6 25.92 9.42 1.61
C ALA A 6 25.06 10.50 2.28
N SER A 7 23.73 10.35 2.18
CA SER A 7 22.79 11.29 2.80
C SER A 7 22.57 11.01 4.27
N TRP A 8 22.45 9.73 4.67
CA TRP A 8 22.17 9.28 6.04
C TRP A 8 23.09 8.12 6.47
N PRO A 9 24.37 8.39 6.77
CA PRO A 9 25.37 7.36 7.09
C PRO A 9 24.97 6.50 8.29
N ASP A 10 24.21 7.03 9.24
CA ASP A 10 23.76 6.31 10.43
C ASP A 10 22.67 5.26 10.15
N LEU A 11 21.94 5.37 9.04
CA LEU A 11 20.90 4.42 8.63
C LEU A 11 21.45 3.26 7.77
N GLY A 12 22.74 3.31 7.39
CA GLY A 12 23.32 2.39 6.42
C GLY A 12 24.24 1.30 7.00
N VAL A 13 24.53 1.27 8.30
CA VAL A 13 25.71 0.52 8.79
C VAL A 13 25.52 -0.23 10.12
N PHE A 14 24.38 -0.09 10.80
CA PHE A 14 24.16 -0.81 12.06
C PHE A 14 22.75 -1.37 12.15
N TRP A 15 22.66 -2.70 12.32
CA TRP A 15 21.44 -3.36 12.76
C TRP A 15 21.62 -3.82 14.21
N PRO A 16 20.65 -3.55 15.10
CA PRO A 16 20.70 -4.03 16.48
C PRO A 16 20.70 -5.56 16.51
N ALA A 17 21.21 -6.15 17.60
CA ALA A 17 20.99 -7.57 17.86
C ALA A 17 19.49 -7.87 18.09
N ASP A 18 19.08 -9.13 17.95
CA ASP A 18 17.67 -9.52 18.05
C ASP A 18 17.01 -9.09 19.38
N ASP A 19 17.75 -9.12 20.48
CA ASP A 19 17.29 -8.70 21.81
C ASP A 19 17.20 -7.18 21.98
N GLU A 20 17.93 -6.42 21.16
CA GLU A 20 17.91 -4.95 21.15
C GLU A 20 16.94 -4.38 20.09
N LEU A 21 16.48 -5.20 19.15
CA LEU A 21 15.64 -4.79 18.02
C LEU A 21 14.32 -4.12 18.45
N PRO A 22 13.55 -4.61 19.44
CA PRO A 22 12.32 -3.96 19.87
C PRO A 22 12.55 -2.53 20.37
N ASP A 23 13.55 -2.34 21.23
CA ASP A 23 13.88 -1.03 21.79
C ASP A 23 14.42 -0.08 20.71
N HIS A 24 15.23 -0.59 19.78
CA HIS A 24 15.68 0.17 18.62
C HIS A 24 14.48 0.62 17.77
N TYR A 25 13.56 -0.28 17.43
CA TYR A 25 12.36 0.05 16.66
C TYR A 25 11.52 1.12 17.35
N LEU A 26 11.25 0.98 18.65
CA LEU A 26 10.44 1.94 19.40
C LEU A 26 11.08 3.34 19.42
N ARG A 27 12.41 3.43 19.57
CA ARG A 27 13.12 4.72 19.50
C ARG A 27 13.04 5.33 18.11
N THR A 28 13.26 4.54 17.06
CA THR A 28 13.22 5.01 15.67
C THR A 28 11.81 5.43 15.26
N ASN A 29 10.78 4.69 15.67
CA ASN A 29 9.38 5.06 15.43
C ASN A 29 9.01 6.36 16.17
N ALA A 30 9.37 6.50 17.44
CA ALA A 30 9.14 7.75 18.19
C ALA A 30 9.86 8.94 17.56
N ASN A 31 11.06 8.74 17.00
CA ASN A 31 11.76 9.77 16.26
C ASN A 31 11.01 10.15 14.98
N LEU A 32 10.61 9.16 14.18
CA LEU A 32 9.84 9.38 12.96
C LEU A 32 8.55 10.19 13.22
N VAL A 33 7.77 9.80 14.22
CA VAL A 33 6.54 10.51 14.60
C VAL A 33 6.86 11.96 14.98
N ARG A 34 7.88 12.18 15.82
CA ARG A 34 8.30 13.53 16.21
C ARG A 34 8.69 14.39 15.01
N GLU A 35 9.47 13.84 14.07
CA GLU A 35 9.89 14.57 12.87
C GLU A 35 8.70 14.91 11.98
N LEU A 36 7.75 14.00 11.80
CA LEU A 36 6.53 14.27 11.03
C LEU A 36 5.62 15.30 11.71
N GLU A 37 5.45 15.24 13.04
CA GLU A 37 4.65 16.21 13.79
C GLU A 37 5.29 17.60 13.87
N GLY A 38 6.62 17.66 13.90
CA GLY A 38 7.40 18.90 14.01
C GLY A 38 7.79 19.54 12.67
N ALA A 39 7.62 18.83 11.56
CA ALA A 39 8.01 19.33 10.24
C ALA A 39 7.21 20.59 9.85
N PRO A 40 7.86 21.59 9.25
CA PRO A 40 7.17 22.79 8.80
C PRO A 40 6.28 22.48 7.58
N ALA A 41 5.22 23.26 7.39
CA ALA A 41 4.27 23.05 6.29
C ALA A 41 4.90 23.26 4.90
N ASP A 42 5.98 24.04 4.81
CA ASP A 42 6.76 24.32 3.62
C ASP A 42 8.01 23.43 3.49
N LEU A 43 8.03 22.28 4.19
CA LEU A 43 9.09 21.27 4.08
C LEU A 43 9.38 20.95 2.60
N ASP A 44 10.60 21.23 2.17
CA ASP A 44 11.14 20.76 0.90
C ASP A 44 11.86 19.42 1.12
N ALA A 45 11.29 18.35 0.58
CA ALA A 45 11.83 17.01 0.67
C ALA A 45 11.49 16.23 -0.59
N MET A 46 12.37 15.30 -0.97
CA MET A 46 12.12 14.43 -2.11
C MET A 46 10.87 13.57 -1.85
N THR A 47 10.01 13.49 -2.87
CA THR A 47 8.84 12.62 -2.89
C THR A 47 8.79 11.81 -4.17
N PHE A 48 8.20 10.61 -4.11
CA PHE A 48 8.01 9.75 -5.29
C PHE A 48 6.54 9.38 -5.57
N LEU A 49 5.60 9.87 -4.76
CA LEU A 49 4.16 9.76 -4.95
C LEU A 49 3.54 11.16 -4.95
N ALA A 50 2.47 11.34 -5.72
CA ALA A 50 1.72 12.61 -5.73
C ALA A 50 1.00 12.81 -4.39
N ALA A 51 1.15 13.99 -3.80
CA ALA A 51 0.47 14.40 -2.58
C ALA A 51 0.41 15.94 -2.51
N PRO A 52 -0.44 16.54 -1.64
CA PRO A 52 -0.51 17.99 -1.47
C PRO A 52 0.80 18.64 -0.98
N SER A 53 1.65 17.89 -0.28
CA SER A 53 2.97 18.34 0.18
C SER A 53 3.90 17.15 0.44
N PRO A 54 5.23 17.37 0.53
CA PRO A 54 6.17 16.33 0.95
C PRO A 54 5.86 15.73 2.32
N LEU A 55 5.44 16.57 3.27
CA LEU A 55 5.02 16.12 4.59
C LEU A 55 3.81 15.18 4.52
N ALA A 56 2.78 15.54 3.74
CA ALA A 56 1.60 14.69 3.57
C ALA A 56 1.94 13.35 2.92
N MET A 57 2.84 13.36 1.92
CA MET A 57 3.32 12.13 1.27
C MET A 57 4.00 11.21 2.29
N TRP A 58 5.00 11.71 3.01
CA TRP A 58 5.77 10.90 3.93
C TRP A 58 4.96 10.43 5.14
N ALA A 59 4.06 11.25 5.68
CA ALA A 59 3.17 10.85 6.76
C ALA A 59 2.26 9.68 6.32
N ARG A 60 1.59 9.81 5.16
CA ARG A 60 0.74 8.75 4.60
C ARG A 60 1.53 7.47 4.34
N ARG A 61 2.69 7.60 3.69
CA ARG A 61 3.53 6.46 3.33
C ARG A 61 4.05 5.71 4.55
N GLN A 62 4.49 6.43 5.58
CA GLN A 62 5.01 5.82 6.80
C GLN A 62 3.91 5.16 7.65
N ALA A 63 2.69 5.70 7.63
CA ALA A 63 1.53 5.06 8.25
C ALA A 63 1.24 3.69 7.60
N HIS A 64 1.18 3.63 6.26
CA HIS A 64 0.90 2.39 5.54
C HIS A 64 2.04 1.38 5.58
N GLU A 65 3.29 1.84 5.49
CA GLU A 65 4.45 0.96 5.66
C GLU A 65 4.44 0.29 7.05
N THR A 66 4.21 1.08 8.09
CA THR A 66 4.13 0.56 9.45
C THR A 66 2.93 -0.40 9.60
N ALA A 67 1.77 -0.06 9.03
CA ALA A 67 0.56 -0.86 9.13
C ALA A 67 0.72 -2.24 8.45
N ILE A 68 1.22 -2.27 7.21
CA ILE A 68 1.41 -3.52 6.46
C ILE A 68 2.49 -4.40 7.10
N HIS A 69 3.61 -3.82 7.56
CA HIS A 69 4.63 -4.64 8.23
C HIS A 69 4.23 -5.07 9.64
N ARG A 70 3.37 -4.32 10.33
CA ARG A 70 2.70 -4.80 11.54
C ARG A 70 1.85 -6.03 11.23
N PHE A 71 1.07 -6.01 10.14
CA PHE A 71 0.36 -7.19 9.68
C PHE A 71 1.30 -8.36 9.41
N ASP A 72 2.40 -8.16 8.68
CA ASP A 72 3.36 -9.22 8.35
C ASP A 72 3.90 -9.90 9.64
N ALA A 73 4.27 -9.10 10.64
CA ALA A 73 4.75 -9.59 11.93
C ALA A 73 3.67 -10.33 12.74
N GLN A 74 2.45 -9.77 12.80
CA GLN A 74 1.32 -10.39 13.51
C GLN A 74 0.90 -11.70 12.84
N HIS A 75 0.85 -11.73 11.50
CA HIS A 75 0.52 -12.92 10.71
C HIS A 75 1.54 -14.04 10.93
N ALA A 76 2.84 -13.72 10.92
CA ALA A 76 3.90 -14.68 11.23
C ALA A 76 3.78 -15.25 12.67
N ALA A 77 3.27 -14.45 13.61
CA ALA A 77 2.98 -14.86 14.98
C ALA A 77 1.60 -15.53 15.16
N GLY A 78 0.84 -15.77 14.08
CA GLY A 78 -0.52 -16.33 14.14
C GLY A 78 -1.54 -15.42 14.84
N THR A 79 -1.25 -14.13 14.94
CA THR A 79 -2.10 -13.12 15.58
C THR A 79 -2.98 -12.44 14.52
N PRO A 80 -4.31 -12.42 14.68
CA PRO A 80 -5.18 -11.74 13.75
C PRO A 80 -4.96 -10.22 13.78
N THR A 81 -5.05 -9.60 12.61
CA THR A 81 -4.90 -8.15 12.45
C THR A 81 -6.11 -7.61 11.71
N VAL A 82 -6.69 -6.54 12.23
CA VAL A 82 -7.75 -5.79 11.57
C VAL A 82 -7.31 -4.33 11.54
N PHE A 83 -7.43 -3.70 10.38
CA PHE A 83 -7.20 -2.28 10.23
C PHE A 83 -8.46 -1.48 10.52
N ASP A 84 -8.28 -0.26 10.99
CA ASP A 84 -9.35 0.74 10.97
C ASP A 84 -9.84 0.93 9.52
N ALA A 85 -11.15 1.13 9.34
CA ALA A 85 -11.77 1.13 8.03
C ALA A 85 -11.26 2.29 7.15
N GLU A 86 -11.12 3.49 7.72
CA GLU A 86 -10.63 4.67 7.01
C GLU A 86 -9.14 4.54 6.66
N LEU A 87 -8.34 3.99 7.58
CA LEU A 87 -6.92 3.70 7.29
C LEU A 87 -6.79 2.70 6.14
N ALA A 88 -7.59 1.63 6.15
CA ALA A 88 -7.53 0.61 5.10
C ALA A 88 -8.02 1.15 3.76
N ALA A 89 -9.10 1.95 3.73
CA ALA A 89 -9.58 2.60 2.52
C ALA A 89 -8.55 3.59 1.96
N ASP A 90 -7.89 4.39 2.81
CA ASP A 90 -6.78 5.25 2.39
C ASP A 90 -5.59 4.45 1.85
N GLY A 91 -5.30 3.27 2.42
CA GLY A 91 -4.25 2.38 1.94
C GLY A 91 -4.56 1.72 0.60
N ILE A 92 -5.82 1.34 0.36
CA ILE A 92 -6.31 0.89 -0.95
C ILE A 92 -6.11 2.02 -1.96
N ASP A 93 -6.50 3.24 -1.59
CA ASP A 93 -6.33 4.40 -2.44
C ASP A 93 -4.85 4.67 -2.77
N GLU A 94 -3.95 4.59 -1.79
CA GLU A 94 -2.50 4.77 -2.02
C GLU A 94 -1.99 3.73 -3.02
N LEU A 95 -2.35 2.46 -2.82
CA LEU A 95 -1.95 1.37 -3.69
C LEU A 95 -2.45 1.59 -5.12
N LEU A 96 -3.75 1.85 -5.30
CA LEU A 96 -4.39 1.88 -6.61
C LEU A 96 -4.12 3.17 -7.38
N THR A 97 -3.93 4.30 -6.70
CA THR A 97 -3.76 5.60 -7.36
C THR A 97 -2.30 6.05 -7.44
N ALA A 98 -1.43 5.53 -6.56
CA ALA A 98 -0.04 5.99 -6.44
C ALA A 98 0.97 4.91 -6.86
N PHE A 99 0.75 3.64 -6.51
CA PHE A 99 1.68 2.55 -6.86
C PHE A 99 1.30 1.82 -8.15
N ALA A 100 0.04 1.42 -8.31
CA ALA A 100 -0.42 0.67 -9.48
C ALA A 100 -0.15 1.39 -10.81
N PRO A 101 -0.39 2.71 -10.95
CA PRO A 101 -0.16 3.42 -12.21
C PRO A 101 1.31 3.55 -12.61
N ARG A 102 2.26 3.20 -11.74
CA ARG A 102 3.68 3.17 -12.06
C ARG A 102 4.07 1.99 -12.96
N ALA A 103 3.20 0.99 -13.09
CA ALA A 103 3.39 -0.11 -14.02
C ALA A 103 3.28 0.42 -15.46
N THR A 104 4.35 0.34 -16.24
CA THR A 104 4.41 0.75 -17.65
C THR A 104 4.00 -0.36 -18.62
N ALA A 105 3.67 -1.53 -18.09
CA ALA A 105 3.12 -2.66 -18.82
C ALA A 105 2.36 -3.57 -17.86
N PHE A 106 1.32 -4.25 -18.34
CA PHE A 106 0.56 -5.23 -17.58
C PHE A 106 0.11 -6.37 -18.50
N PRO A 107 0.15 -7.65 -18.08
CA PRO A 107 -0.04 -8.79 -18.99
C PRO A 107 -1.52 -9.09 -19.27
N VAL A 108 -2.22 -8.13 -19.85
CA VAL A 108 -3.57 -8.30 -20.43
C VAL A 108 -3.50 -8.12 -21.94
N VAL A 109 -4.34 -8.84 -22.68
CA VAL A 109 -4.42 -8.71 -24.16
C VAL A 109 -5.27 -7.51 -24.55
N ASP A 110 -6.44 -7.39 -23.92
CA ASP A 110 -7.40 -6.30 -24.12
C ASP A 110 -7.53 -5.44 -22.86
N THR A 111 -8.20 -4.29 -22.98
CA THR A 111 -8.52 -3.47 -21.81
C THR A 111 -9.44 -4.25 -20.87
N LYS A 112 -9.08 -4.30 -19.59
CA LYS A 112 -9.83 -4.96 -18.52
C LYS A 112 -10.11 -4.01 -17.36
N ALA A 113 -11.15 -4.28 -16.59
CA ALA A 113 -11.56 -3.45 -15.47
C ALA A 113 -11.76 -4.27 -14.18
N ILE A 114 -11.18 -3.76 -13.08
CA ILE A 114 -11.46 -4.21 -11.72
C ILE A 114 -12.25 -3.12 -11.00
N LEU A 115 -13.43 -3.45 -10.47
CA LEU A 115 -14.14 -2.60 -9.52
C LEU A 115 -13.78 -3.04 -8.11
N VAL A 116 -13.29 -2.12 -7.28
CA VAL A 116 -13.01 -2.36 -5.86
C VAL A 116 -14.05 -1.60 -5.04
N HIS A 117 -14.73 -2.28 -4.12
CA HIS A 117 -15.72 -1.69 -3.22
C HIS A 117 -15.42 -2.05 -1.76
N ALA A 118 -15.02 -1.04 -0.98
CA ALA A 118 -14.91 -1.15 0.47
C ALA A 118 -16.28 -0.88 1.10
N THR A 119 -16.92 -1.92 1.62
CA THR A 119 -18.34 -1.89 2.03
C THR A 119 -18.61 -1.13 3.32
N ASP A 120 -17.63 -1.00 4.20
CA ASP A 120 -17.75 -0.32 5.50
C ASP A 120 -17.42 1.19 5.44
N THR A 121 -16.80 1.67 4.36
CA THR A 121 -16.61 3.11 4.07
C THR A 121 -17.41 3.58 2.84
N ASP A 122 -17.96 2.65 2.06
CA ASP A 122 -18.58 2.87 0.75
C ASP A 122 -17.66 3.46 -0.34
N ASP A 123 -16.34 3.43 -0.13
CA ASP A 123 -15.38 3.84 -1.15
C ASP A 123 -15.36 2.87 -2.34
N ARG A 124 -15.22 3.45 -3.54
CA ARG A 124 -15.12 2.71 -4.81
C ARG A 124 -13.94 3.18 -5.63
N TRP A 125 -13.27 2.23 -6.27
CA TRP A 125 -12.21 2.47 -7.24
C TRP A 125 -12.46 1.65 -8.50
N HIS A 126 -12.42 2.30 -9.65
CA HIS A 126 -12.44 1.64 -10.96
C HIS A 126 -11.02 1.62 -11.51
N VAL A 127 -10.44 0.43 -11.57
CA VAL A 127 -9.07 0.18 -12.03
C VAL A 127 -9.14 -0.35 -13.45
N THR A 128 -8.60 0.41 -14.40
CA THR A 128 -8.46 -0.02 -15.78
C THR A 128 -7.05 -0.57 -16.02
N LEU A 129 -6.99 -1.82 -16.47
CA LEU A 129 -5.77 -2.53 -16.84
C LEU A 129 -5.64 -2.54 -18.37
N ARG A 130 -4.47 -2.18 -18.88
CA ARG A 130 -4.14 -2.18 -20.31
C ARG A 130 -2.75 -2.78 -20.53
N PRO A 131 -2.44 -3.25 -21.75
CA PRO A 131 -1.10 -3.73 -22.07
C PRO A 131 0.01 -2.71 -21.75
N ASP A 132 -0.30 -1.42 -21.84
CA ASP A 132 0.61 -0.29 -21.63
C ASP A 132 0.55 0.33 -20.22
N GLY A 133 -0.19 -0.26 -19.29
CA GLY A 133 -0.17 0.14 -17.88
C GLY A 133 -1.51 0.07 -17.16
N ILE A 134 -1.56 0.73 -16.01
CA ILE A 134 -2.73 0.74 -15.11
C ILE A 134 -3.18 2.18 -14.89
N ALA A 135 -4.49 2.41 -14.92
CA ALA A 135 -5.10 3.68 -14.54
C ALA A 135 -6.23 3.45 -13.54
N THR A 136 -6.40 4.36 -12.58
CA THR A 136 -7.44 4.24 -11.54
C THR A 136 -8.19 5.55 -11.41
N VAL A 137 -9.51 5.47 -11.23
CA VAL A 137 -10.36 6.59 -10.81
C VAL A 137 -11.16 6.22 -9.57
N ARG A 138 -11.46 7.20 -8.72
CA ARG A 138 -12.40 7.07 -7.60
C ARG A 138 -13.83 7.23 -8.10
N ASP A 139 -14.34 6.19 -8.74
CA ASP A 139 -15.69 6.13 -9.27
C ASP A 139 -16.17 4.69 -9.35
N ASP A 140 -17.46 4.52 -9.64
CA ASP A 140 -18.02 3.25 -10.08
C ASP A 140 -17.89 3.09 -11.60
N GLY A 141 -18.09 1.88 -12.11
CA GLY A 141 -18.08 1.61 -13.54
C GLY A 141 -18.21 0.12 -13.84
N PRO A 142 -18.55 -0.25 -15.09
CA PRO A 142 -18.67 -1.65 -15.47
C PRO A 142 -17.33 -2.38 -15.27
N PRO A 143 -17.31 -3.50 -14.52
CA PRO A 143 -16.11 -4.29 -14.30
C PRO A 143 -16.11 -5.61 -15.07
N ASP A 144 -14.92 -6.14 -15.36
CA ASP A 144 -14.72 -7.57 -15.66
C ASP A 144 -14.70 -8.40 -14.36
N VAL A 145 -14.15 -7.82 -13.26
CA VAL A 145 -14.15 -8.42 -11.93
C VAL A 145 -14.47 -7.39 -10.85
N THR A 146 -15.26 -7.76 -9.85
CA THR A 146 -15.57 -6.94 -8.68
C THR A 146 -14.96 -7.56 -7.44
N LEU A 147 -14.21 -6.77 -6.66
CA LEU A 147 -13.69 -7.11 -5.34
C LEU A 147 -14.50 -6.33 -4.31
N ARG A 148 -15.23 -7.03 -3.44
CA ARG A 148 -16.14 -6.40 -2.49
C ARG A 148 -15.98 -7.00 -1.10
N GLY A 149 -15.75 -6.17 -0.10
CA GLY A 149 -15.56 -6.65 1.27
C GLY A 149 -15.37 -5.50 2.24
N ARG A 150 -14.95 -5.80 3.47
CA ARG A 150 -14.51 -4.75 4.39
C ARG A 150 -13.19 -4.16 3.90
N ALA A 151 -12.96 -2.88 4.14
CA ALA A 151 -11.76 -2.17 3.69
C ALA A 151 -10.48 -2.90 4.13
N SER A 152 -10.41 -3.39 5.37
CA SER A 152 -9.27 -4.14 5.89
C SER A 152 -8.95 -5.41 5.09
N ASP A 153 -9.99 -6.16 4.68
CA ASP A 153 -9.82 -7.44 3.98
C ASP A 153 -9.44 -7.19 2.51
N VAL A 154 -10.13 -6.25 1.86
CA VAL A 154 -9.82 -5.82 0.49
C VAL A 154 -8.40 -5.25 0.39
N TYR A 155 -7.97 -4.47 1.39
CA TYR A 155 -6.63 -3.91 1.48
C TYR A 155 -5.56 -5.02 1.52
N LEU A 156 -5.76 -6.04 2.34
CA LEU A 156 -4.85 -7.18 2.44
C LEU A 156 -4.81 -8.01 1.16
N VAL A 157 -5.96 -8.27 0.54
CA VAL A 157 -6.04 -8.98 -0.75
C VAL A 157 -5.23 -8.23 -1.81
N LEU A 158 -5.49 -6.93 -2.01
CA LEU A 158 -4.78 -6.14 -3.02
C LEU A 158 -3.27 -6.05 -2.77
N TRP A 159 -2.83 -6.08 -1.51
CA TRP A 159 -1.41 -6.12 -1.12
C TRP A 159 -0.77 -7.51 -1.13
N ASN A 160 -1.48 -8.55 -1.59
CA ASN A 160 -1.02 -9.94 -1.63
C ASN A 160 -0.72 -10.54 -0.24
N ARG A 161 -1.55 -10.21 0.76
CA ARG A 161 -1.34 -10.51 2.19
C ARG A 161 -2.50 -11.25 2.84
N GLY A 162 -3.06 -12.21 2.13
CA GLY A 162 -4.17 -13.03 2.57
C GLY A 162 -4.65 -13.89 1.42
N ASP A 163 -5.66 -14.71 1.68
CA ASP A 163 -6.43 -15.31 0.59
C ASP A 163 -7.65 -14.45 0.26
N ASP A 164 -8.19 -14.68 -0.94
CA ASP A 164 -9.37 -13.97 -1.44
C ASP A 164 -10.68 -14.48 -0.80
N THR A 165 -10.62 -15.42 0.14
CA THR A 165 -11.81 -16.03 0.75
C THR A 165 -12.48 -15.11 1.76
N THR A 166 -11.78 -14.05 2.17
CA THR A 166 -12.27 -13.02 3.09
C THR A 166 -13.14 -11.96 2.40
N ILE A 167 -13.15 -11.93 1.07
CA ILE A 167 -13.92 -10.97 0.26
C ILE A 167 -14.86 -11.68 -0.73
N ASP A 168 -15.89 -10.96 -1.17
CA ASP A 168 -16.71 -11.38 -2.30
C ASP A 168 -16.00 -10.99 -3.61
N VAL A 169 -15.79 -11.98 -4.47
CA VAL A 169 -15.20 -11.79 -5.80
C VAL A 169 -16.18 -12.28 -6.84
N GLY A 170 -16.74 -11.33 -7.60
CA GLY A 170 -17.69 -11.57 -8.68
C GLY A 170 -17.08 -11.30 -10.05
N GLY A 171 -17.43 -12.09 -11.06
CA GLY A 171 -16.90 -11.95 -12.42
C GLY A 171 -15.65 -12.81 -12.66
N ASP A 172 -14.70 -12.27 -13.42
CA ASP A 172 -13.50 -12.97 -13.90
C ASP A 172 -12.40 -13.07 -12.82
N ARG A 173 -12.35 -14.20 -12.11
CA ARG A 173 -11.35 -14.46 -11.06
C ARG A 173 -9.92 -14.58 -11.59
N ASP A 174 -9.74 -14.94 -12.86
CA ASP A 174 -8.40 -15.06 -13.45
C ASP A 174 -7.73 -13.67 -13.55
N LEU A 175 -8.52 -12.60 -13.60
CA LEU A 175 -8.03 -11.23 -13.56
C LEU A 175 -7.46 -10.85 -12.19
N LEU A 176 -8.07 -11.32 -11.10
CA LEU A 176 -7.54 -11.15 -9.74
C LEU A 176 -6.24 -11.96 -9.56
N GLN A 177 -6.18 -13.18 -10.08
CA GLN A 177 -4.93 -13.95 -10.10
C GLN A 177 -3.83 -13.23 -10.89
N THR A 178 -4.17 -12.65 -12.05
CA THR A 178 -3.25 -11.84 -12.85
C THR A 178 -2.73 -10.63 -12.06
N TRP A 179 -3.57 -9.98 -11.26
CA TRP A 179 -3.15 -8.95 -10.31
C TRP A 179 -2.11 -9.49 -9.33
N HIS A 180 -2.39 -10.60 -8.64
CA HIS A 180 -1.48 -11.17 -7.65
C HIS A 180 -0.12 -11.55 -8.21
N ASP A 181 -0.08 -12.05 -9.44
CA ASP A 181 1.17 -12.47 -10.06
C ASP A 181 2.04 -11.31 -10.51
N ASN A 182 1.44 -10.18 -10.89
CA ASN A 182 2.13 -9.11 -11.63
C ASN A 182 2.19 -7.77 -10.91
N HIS A 183 1.27 -7.47 -10.00
CA HIS A 183 1.30 -6.25 -9.20
C HIS A 183 1.90 -6.51 -7.82
N LYS A 184 3.23 -6.35 -7.73
CA LYS A 184 3.98 -6.47 -6.48
C LYS A 184 4.77 -5.19 -6.27
N VAL A 185 4.45 -4.44 -5.22
CA VAL A 185 5.26 -3.31 -4.78
C VAL A 185 6.59 -3.86 -4.27
N ARG A 186 7.65 -3.65 -5.05
CA ARG A 186 9.02 -4.05 -4.73
C ARG A 186 9.86 -2.80 -4.54
N TRP A 187 10.65 -2.79 -3.48
CA TRP A 187 11.64 -1.75 -3.23
C TRP A 187 12.96 -2.20 -3.87
N SER A 188 13.40 -1.51 -4.93
CA SER A 188 14.66 -1.75 -5.62
C SER A 188 15.59 -0.54 -5.50
#